data_AF-A0A842KZ23-F1
#
_entry.id   AF-A0A842KZ23-F1
#
_cell.length_a   1.000
_cell.length_b   1.000
_cell.length_c   1.000
_cell.angle_alpha   90.00
_cell.angle_beta   90.00
_cell.angle_gamma   90.00
#
_symmetry.space_group_name_H-M   'P 1'
#
loop_
_entity.id
_entity.type
_entity.pdbx_description
1 polymer ?
#
loop_
_entity_poly.entity_id
_entity_poly.type
_entity_poly.pdbx_seq_one_letter_code
_entity_poly.pdbx_strand_id
1 'polypeptide(L)'
;MLDILGFIFYAGASLVILFIAAFSGGISRILALPAALGYILLAFWSIEQASSDIMRKDKKRDEKLILFLNIASFGLGATSFYLYMHSFVTPILLLGPAFVIGLWRSWKG
;
A
#
# COMPACT_ATOMS: atom_id res chain seq x y z
N MET A 1 -14.75 3.57 9.51
CA MET A 1 -14.47 4.70 8.58
C MET A 1 -13.02 4.69 8.08
N LEU A 2 -12.03 4.48 8.96
CA LEU A 2 -10.62 4.37 8.58
C LEU A 2 -10.34 3.20 7.61
N ASP A 3 -11.09 2.09 7.73
CA ASP A 3 -10.96 0.92 6.87
C ASP A 3 -11.47 1.16 5.43
N ILE A 4 -12.52 1.96 5.26
CA ILE A 4 -13.03 2.36 3.94
C ILE A 4 -12.03 3.31 3.27
N LEU A 5 -11.51 4.29 4.01
CA LEU A 5 -10.43 5.16 3.53
C LEU A 5 -9.19 4.33 3.16
N GLY A 6 -8.76 3.42 4.03
CA GLY A 6 -7.66 2.51 3.75
C GLY A 6 -7.85 1.74 2.45
N PHE A 7 -9.04 1.18 2.22
CA PHE A 7 -9.36 0.49 0.97
C PHE A 7 -9.15 1.39 -0.25
N ILE A 8 -9.75 2.58 -0.24
CA ILE A 8 -9.68 3.53 -1.36
C ILE A 8 -8.22 3.89 -1.68
N PHE A 9 -7.43 4.24 -0.66
CA PHE A 9 -6.06 4.67 -0.87
C PHE A 9 -5.11 3.53 -1.23
N TYR A 10 -5.27 2.35 -0.64
CA TYR A 10 -4.47 1.17 -1.02
C TYR A 10 -4.80 0.68 -2.43
N ALA A 11 -6.08 0.65 -2.81
CA ALA A 11 -6.49 0.30 -4.16
C ALA A 11 -5.97 1.31 -5.19
N GLY A 12 -6.06 2.61 -4.88
CA GLY A 12 -5.49 3.68 -5.71
C GLY A 12 -3.96 3.55 -5.86
N ALA A 13 -3.24 3.36 -4.75
CA ALA A 13 -1.80 3.16 -4.76
C ALA A 13 -1.41 1.92 -5.60
N SER A 14 -2.15 0.82 -5.47
CA SER A 14 -1.94 -0.38 -6.28
C SER A 14 -2.11 -0.10 -7.77
N LEU A 15 -3.22 0.54 -8.19
CA LEU A 15 -3.47 0.88 -9.59
C LEU A 15 -2.35 1.73 -10.19
N VAL A 16 -1.90 2.72 -9.41
CA VAL A 16 -0.83 3.63 -9.80
C VAL A 16 0.52 2.88 -9.94
N ILE A 17 0.81 1.91 -9.06
CA ILE A 17 2.01 1.08 -9.18
C ILE A 17 1.90 0.06 -10.32
N LEU A 18 0.70 -0.49 -10.58
CA LEU A 18 0.46 -1.37 -11.72
C LEU A 18 0.66 -0.63 -13.05
N PHE A 19 0.31 0.66 -13.11
CA PHE A 19 0.66 1.50 -14.25
C PHE A 19 2.19 1.53 -14.45
N ILE A 20 3.00 1.75 -13.40
CA ILE A 20 4.46 1.65 -13.52
C ILE A 20 4.90 0.26 -13.95
N ALA A 21 4.32 -0.80 -13.40
CA ALA A 21 4.67 -2.17 -13.79
C ALA A 21 4.41 -2.43 -15.28
N ALA A 22 3.30 -1.93 -15.80
CA ALA A 22 2.91 -2.08 -17.21
C ALA A 22 3.79 -1.26 -18.16
N PHE A 23 4.13 -0.02 -17.79
CA PHE A 23 4.75 0.95 -18.71
C PHE A 23 6.25 1.18 -18.47
N SER A 24 6.82 0.68 -17.38
CA SER A 24 8.26 0.79 -17.10
C SER A 24 9.03 -0.47 -17.53
N GLY A 25 10.33 -0.34 -17.78
CA GLY A 25 11.23 -1.43 -18.19
C GLY A 25 12.31 -1.73 -17.15
N GLY A 26 12.88 -2.94 -17.19
CA GLY A 26 14.01 -3.31 -16.34
C GLY A 26 13.65 -3.39 -14.84
N ILE A 27 14.52 -2.83 -13.99
CA ILE A 27 14.47 -2.99 -12.53
C ILE A 27 13.21 -2.35 -11.93
N SER A 28 12.72 -1.23 -12.48
CA SER A 28 11.51 -0.56 -11.98
C SER A 28 10.29 -1.49 -12.03
N ARG A 29 10.13 -2.29 -13.10
CA ARG A 29 9.04 -3.25 -13.24
C ARG A 29 9.12 -4.36 -12.19
N ILE A 30 10.32 -4.90 -11.97
CA ILE A 30 10.55 -5.98 -11.00
C ILE A 30 10.21 -5.51 -9.58
N LEU A 31 10.47 -4.24 -9.25
CA LEU A 31 10.10 -3.66 -7.96
C LEU A 31 8.60 -3.28 -7.87
N ALA A 32 8.00 -2.83 -8.98
CA ALA A 32 6.60 -2.42 -9.03
C ALA A 32 5.64 -3.59 -8.77
N LEU A 33 5.91 -4.76 -9.33
CA LEU A 33 5.04 -5.93 -9.18
C LEU A 33 4.80 -6.35 -7.71
N PRO A 34 5.84 -6.62 -6.88
CA PRO A 34 5.64 -6.96 -5.48
C PRO A 34 5.05 -5.79 -4.68
N ALA A 35 5.39 -4.55 -5.03
CA ALA A 35 4.81 -3.36 -4.38
C ALA A 35 3.28 -3.28 -4.61
N ALA A 36 2.84 -3.45 -5.85
CA ALA A 36 1.42 -3.46 -6.21
C ALA A 36 0.68 -4.59 -5.49
N LEU A 37 1.24 -5.82 -5.50
CA LEU A 37 0.64 -6.96 -4.81
C LEU A 37 0.47 -6.70 -3.31
N GLY A 38 1.47 -6.09 -2.65
CA GLY A 38 1.32 -5.76 -1.24
C GLY A 38 0.24 -4.71 -0.97
N TYR A 39 0.09 -3.69 -1.83
CA TYR A 39 -1.04 -2.75 -1.73
C TYR A 39 -2.40 -3.39 -2.03
N ILE A 40 -2.48 -4.37 -2.94
CA ILE A 40 -3.69 -5.16 -3.16
C ILE A 40 -4.09 -5.94 -1.91
N LEU A 41 -3.13 -6.62 -1.28
CA LEU A 41 -3.35 -7.35 -0.04
C LEU A 41 -3.83 -6.42 1.09
N LEU A 42 -3.23 -5.24 1.21
CA LEU A 42 -3.66 -4.21 2.17
C LEU A 42 -5.09 -3.73 1.89
N ALA A 43 -5.46 -3.54 0.61
CA ALA A 43 -6.81 -3.17 0.22
C ALA A 43 -7.82 -4.26 0.60
N PHE A 44 -7.53 -5.53 0.31
CA PHE A 44 -8.37 -6.66 0.70
C PHE A 44 -8.53 -6.77 2.22
N TRP A 45 -7.46 -6.58 2.99
CA TRP A 45 -7.57 -6.54 4.45
C TRP A 45 -8.39 -5.35 4.95
N SER A 46 -8.34 -4.21 4.26
CA SER A 46 -9.14 -3.05 4.59
C SER A 46 -10.63 -3.30 4.39
N ILE A 47 -11.02 -3.94 3.28
CA ILE A 47 -12.42 -4.24 3.03
C ILE A 47 -12.94 -5.39 3.92
N GLU A 48 -12.09 -6.38 4.21
CA GLU A 48 -12.43 -7.47 5.12
C GLU A 48 -12.75 -6.94 6.52
N GLN A 49 -11.91 -6.05 7.07
CA GLN A 49 -12.15 -5.44 8.38
C GLN A 49 -13.34 -4.49 8.41
N ALA A 50 -13.67 -3.84 7.28
CA ALA A 50 -14.88 -3.02 7.18
C ALA A 50 -16.17 -3.87 7.12
N SER A 51 -16.08 -5.07 6.54
CA SER A 51 -17.21 -5.99 6.35
C SER A 51 -17.46 -6.87 7.57
N SER A 52 -16.41 -7.33 8.23
CA SER A 52 -16.52 -8.11 9.45
C SER A 52 -16.58 -7.20 10.66
N ASP A 53 -17.79 -6.94 11.18
CA ASP A 53 -18.02 -6.34 12.52
C ASP A 53 -17.58 -7.30 13.66
N ILE A 54 -16.73 -8.27 13.36
CA ILE A 54 -16.37 -9.42 14.21
C ILE A 54 -14.96 -9.20 14.74
N MET A 55 -14.90 -8.97 16.05
CA MET A 55 -13.71 -8.78 16.85
C MET A 55 -12.72 -9.96 16.70
N ARG A 56 -11.74 -9.82 15.80
CA ARG A 56 -10.63 -10.79 15.61
C ARG A 56 -9.72 -10.78 16.85
N LYS A 57 -9.53 -11.96 17.46
CA LYS A 57 -8.67 -12.19 18.64
C LYS A 57 -7.17 -11.96 18.39
N ASP A 58 -6.73 -11.85 17.13
CA ASP A 58 -5.31 -11.69 16.72
C ASP A 58 -4.95 -10.26 16.24
N LYS A 59 -5.73 -9.25 16.64
CA LYS A 59 -5.62 -7.86 16.19
C LYS A 59 -4.18 -7.31 16.16
N LYS A 60 -3.40 -7.56 17.22
CA LYS A 60 -2.01 -7.07 17.35
C LYS A 60 -1.01 -7.72 16.39
N ARG A 61 -1.25 -8.98 15.97
CA ARG A 61 -0.39 -9.67 15.01
C ARG A 61 -0.67 -9.18 13.60
N ASP A 62 -1.94 -8.97 13.29
CA ASP A 62 -2.38 -8.41 12.01
C ASP A 62 -1.89 -6.97 11.82
N GLU A 63 -1.88 -6.14 12.86
CA GLU A 63 -1.36 -4.75 12.80
C GLU A 63 0.12 -4.69 12.43
N LYS A 64 0.97 -5.54 13.04
CA LYS A 64 2.40 -5.60 12.70
C LYS A 64 2.63 -6.05 11.26
N LEU A 65 1.83 -7.01 10.77
CA LEU A 65 1.91 -7.47 9.40
C LEU A 65 1.46 -6.39 8.41
N ILE A 66 0.36 -5.69 8.69
CA ILE A 66 -0.13 -4.57 7.90
C ILE A 66 0.92 -3.47 7.84
N LEU A 67 1.54 -3.12 8.97
CA LEU A 67 2.59 -2.11 9.04
C LEU A 67 3.81 -2.50 8.21
N PHE A 68 4.31 -3.73 8.40
CA PHE A 68 5.46 -4.24 7.65
C PHE A 68 5.19 -4.24 6.14
N LEU A 69 4.01 -4.74 5.75
CA LEU A 69 3.60 -4.79 4.35
C LEU A 69 3.45 -3.39 3.76
N ASN A 70 2.89 -2.43 4.50
CA ASN A 70 2.75 -1.05 4.07
C ASN A 70 4.12 -0.37 3.87
N ILE A 71 5.07 -0.57 4.79
CA ILE A 71 6.43 -0.03 4.66
C ILE A 71 7.17 -0.67 3.48
N ALA A 72 7.10 -1.99 3.34
CA ALA A 72 7.74 -2.70 2.25
C ALA A 72 7.15 -2.29 0.88
N SER A 73 5.83 -2.27 0.76
CA SER A 73 5.14 -1.83 -0.45
C SER A 73 5.39 -0.39 -0.80
N PHE A 74 5.41 0.51 0.20
CA PHE A 74 5.76 1.91 -0.03
C PHE A 74 7.21 2.05 -0.49
N GLY A 75 8.17 1.39 0.18
CA GLY A 75 9.59 1.46 -0.19
C GLY A 75 9.84 0.96 -1.61
N LEU A 76 9.30 -0.22 -1.96
CA LEU A 76 9.41 -0.80 -3.29
C LEU A 76 8.70 0.05 -4.35
N GLY A 77 7.49 0.52 -4.06
CA GLY A 77 6.70 1.35 -4.96
C GLY A 77 7.35 2.71 -5.21
N ALA A 78 7.76 3.41 -4.15
CA ALA A 78 8.43 4.70 -4.25
C ALA A 78 9.76 4.60 -4.99
N THR A 79 10.54 3.54 -4.75
CA THR A 79 11.78 3.28 -5.47
C THR A 79 11.51 3.01 -6.95
N SER A 80 10.50 2.21 -7.26
CA SER A 80 10.09 1.94 -8.65
C SER A 80 9.67 3.23 -9.39
N PHE A 81 8.85 4.05 -8.74
CA PHE A 81 8.44 5.36 -9.26
C PHE A 81 9.63 6.30 -9.47
N TYR A 82 10.55 6.34 -8.52
CA TYR A 82 11.76 7.15 -8.62
C TYR A 82 12.63 6.70 -9.79
N LEU A 83 12.83 5.39 -9.97
CA LEU A 83 13.62 4.86 -11.09
C LEU A 83 12.96 5.12 -12.46
N TYR A 84 11.62 5.16 -12.52
CA TYR A 84 10.91 5.40 -13.77
C TYR A 84 10.76 6.90 -14.12
N MET A 85 10.37 7.73 -13.15
CA MET A 85 10.07 9.15 -13.37
C MET A 85 11.25 10.07 -13.06
N HIS A 86 12.31 9.56 -12.44
CA HIS A 86 13.42 10.37 -11.90
C HIS A 86 12.96 11.52 -10.99
N SER A 87 11.86 11.32 -10.25
CA SER A 87 11.25 12.33 -9.38
C SER A 87 10.84 11.74 -8.03
N PHE A 88 11.09 12.49 -6.96
CA PHE A 88 10.67 12.15 -5.60
C PHE A 88 9.27 12.66 -5.26
N VAL A 89 8.81 13.71 -5.94
CA VAL A 89 7.53 14.36 -5.63
C VAL A 89 6.35 13.47 -6.03
N THR A 90 6.44 12.85 -7.21
CA THR A 90 5.39 11.98 -7.76
C THR A 90 5.05 10.80 -6.85
N PRO A 91 6.01 9.96 -6.38
CA PRO A 91 5.71 8.87 -5.46
C PRO A 91 5.17 9.36 -4.11
N ILE A 92 5.65 10.49 -3.59
CA ILE A 92 5.15 11.04 -2.32
C ILE A 92 3.69 11.46 -2.46
N LEU A 93 3.33 12.17 -3.54
CA LEU A 93 1.95 12.62 -3.75
C LEU A 93 0.98 11.46 -3.97
N LEU A 94 1.40 10.44 -4.73
CA LEU A 94 0.51 9.36 -5.14
C LEU A 94 0.44 8.22 -4.13
N LEU A 95 1.55 7.88 -3.46
CA LEU A 95 1.63 6.78 -2.51
C LEU A 95 1.62 7.24 -1.05
N GLY A 96 2.00 8.50 -0.79
CA GLY A 96 2.09 9.05 0.57
C GLY A 96 0.77 8.99 1.35
N PRO A 97 -0.39 9.36 0.79
CA PRO A 97 -1.66 9.24 1.50
C PRO A 97 -1.97 7.80 1.95
N ALA A 98 -1.71 6.82 1.08
CA ALA A 98 -1.89 5.40 1.40
C ALA A 98 -0.93 4.95 2.52
N PHE A 99 0.34 5.38 2.45
CA PHE A 99 1.33 5.07 3.46
C PHE A 99 0.95 5.65 4.84
N VAL A 100 0.54 6.92 4.88
CA VAL A 100 0.11 7.61 6.10
C VAL A 100 -1.10 6.92 6.73
N ILE A 101 -2.06 6.46 5.92
CA ILE A 101 -3.22 5.73 6.44
C ILE A 101 -2.81 4.39 7.05
N GLY A 102 -1.89 3.66 6.44
CA GLY A 102 -1.40 2.42 7.03
C GLY A 102 -0.62 2.62 8.33
N LEU A 103 0.17 3.70 8.42
CA LEU A 103 0.79 4.09 9.69
C LEU A 103 -0.26 4.43 10.74
N TRP A 104 -1.24 5.26 10.40
CA TRP A 104 -2.31 5.66 11.31
C TRP A 104 -3.08 4.44 11.83
N ARG A 105 -3.41 3.50 10.93
CA ARG A 105 -4.17 2.29 11.25
C ARG A 105 -3.37 1.37 12.18
N SER A 106 -2.06 1.27 12.01
CA SER A 106 -1.19 0.53 12.92
C SER A 106 -0.98 1.22 14.28
N TRP A 107 -1.16 2.54 14.36
CA TRP A 107 -0.91 3.31 15.59
C TRP A 107 -2.14 3.47 16.48
N LYS A 108 -3.34 3.49 15.90
CA LYS A 108 -4.62 3.46 16.64
C LYS A 108 -5.17 2.03 16.87
N GLY A 109 -4.40 1.02 16.49
CA GLY A 109 -4.68 -0.40 16.69
C GLY A 109 -4.80 -0.81 18.14
#